data_AF-A0A7Y6UDG4-F1
#
_entry.id   AF-A0A7Y6UDG4-F1
#
_cell.length_a   1.000
_cell.length_b   1.000
_cell.length_c   1.000
_cell.angle_alpha   90.00
_cell.angle_beta   90.00
_cell.angle_gamma   90.00
#
_symmetry.space_group_name_H-M   'P 1'
#
loop_
_entity.id
_entity.type
_entity.pdbx_description
1 polymer ?
#
loop_
_entity_poly.entity_id
_entity_poly.type
_entity_poly.pdbx_seq_one_letter_code
_entity_poly.pdbx_strand_id
1 'polypeptide(L)'
;LEATLGTLADRATWPDVALPGDLEAMPDQVTAIAALRKRGAVVLDGRLVRFIEMPGTTVGTLPGAGSPARLVAGAEGCAWRADDISRLYTDLTARPGVRVVASAEAPRASVDGEATGELALTPPQPVEVALHGPAVPAPSTATSGNRDGKKVSLSPGTSDATPRLPEAHAPSAGVLVVHGTSWSWKPLVEPDHQR
;
A
#
# COMPACT_ATOMS: atom_id res chain seq x y z
N LEU A 1 7.30 -14.51 5.38
CA LEU A 1 7.52 -13.18 4.75
C LEU A 1 8.64 -13.17 3.72
N GLU A 2 9.87 -13.59 4.07
CA GLU A 2 10.98 -13.67 3.09
C GLU A 2 10.66 -14.52 1.86
N ALA A 3 10.06 -15.71 2.03
CA ALA A 3 9.72 -16.58 0.89
C ALA A 3 8.66 -15.95 -0.04
N THR A 4 7.67 -15.26 0.53
CA THR A 4 6.59 -14.60 -0.22
C THR A 4 7.13 -13.40 -0.99
N LEU A 5 7.81 -12.48 -0.30
CA LEU A 5 8.45 -11.31 -0.93
C LEU A 5 9.54 -11.75 -1.91
N GLY A 6 10.30 -12.80 -1.58
CA GLY A 6 11.32 -13.36 -2.45
C GLY A 6 10.76 -13.95 -3.73
N THR A 7 9.57 -14.56 -3.70
CA THR A 7 8.92 -15.05 -4.93
C THR A 7 8.58 -13.91 -5.89
N LEU A 8 8.16 -12.76 -5.37
CA LEU A 8 7.91 -11.57 -6.17
C LEU A 8 9.24 -10.99 -6.67
N ALA A 9 10.20 -10.80 -5.76
CA ALA A 9 11.45 -10.13 -6.07
C ALA A 9 12.36 -10.91 -7.03
N ASP A 10 12.31 -12.24 -6.97
CA ASP A 10 13.06 -13.12 -7.88
C ASP A 10 12.44 -13.14 -9.30
N ARG A 11 11.17 -12.74 -9.45
CA ARG A 11 10.43 -12.73 -10.73
C ARG A 11 10.21 -11.33 -11.29
N ALA A 12 10.32 -10.30 -10.47
CA ALA A 12 10.09 -8.93 -10.86
C ALA A 12 11.28 -8.39 -11.68
N THR A 13 10.97 -7.76 -12.80
CA THR A 13 11.92 -6.89 -13.52
C THR A 13 11.88 -5.46 -12.99
N TRP A 14 11.20 -5.24 -11.86
CA TRP A 14 10.87 -3.95 -11.29
C TRP A 14 11.18 -3.95 -9.79
N PRO A 15 11.43 -2.80 -9.16
CA PRO A 15 11.53 -2.70 -7.70
C PRO A 15 10.23 -3.14 -7.02
N ASP A 16 10.34 -3.98 -5.99
CA ASP A 16 9.22 -4.30 -5.11
C ASP A 16 9.18 -3.29 -3.96
N VAL A 17 7.98 -2.94 -3.48
CA VAL A 17 7.79 -2.04 -2.34
C VAL A 17 7.01 -2.79 -1.27
N ALA A 18 7.67 -3.06 -0.14
CA ALA A 18 7.05 -3.75 0.98
C ALA A 18 6.45 -2.74 1.96
N LEU A 19 5.11 -2.67 2.05
CA LEU A 19 4.37 -1.87 3.03
C LEU A 19 3.99 -2.76 4.22
N PRO A 20 4.20 -2.35 5.47
CA PRO A 20 3.71 -3.09 6.63
C PRO A 20 2.20 -2.88 6.77
N GLY A 21 1.43 -3.96 6.85
CA GLY A 21 0.08 -3.92 7.39
C GLY A 21 0.05 -4.01 8.92
N ASP A 22 -1.17 -3.97 9.45
CA ASP A 22 -1.47 -4.04 10.88
C ASP A 22 -0.96 -5.34 11.55
N LEU A 23 -0.96 -6.45 10.80
CA LEU A 23 -0.71 -7.78 11.36
C LEU A 23 0.72 -8.28 11.14
N GLU A 24 1.54 -7.54 10.39
CA GLU A 24 2.94 -7.88 10.18
C GLU A 24 3.81 -7.58 11.41
N ALA A 25 4.52 -8.62 11.86
CA ALA A 25 5.58 -8.43 12.84
C ALA A 25 6.72 -7.61 12.23
N MET A 26 6.88 -6.38 12.70
CA MET A 26 7.84 -5.44 12.14
C MET A 26 9.30 -5.94 12.08
N PRO A 27 9.84 -6.60 13.13
CA PRO A 27 11.19 -7.17 13.06
C PRO A 27 11.36 -8.21 11.93
N ASP A 28 10.31 -8.99 11.64
CA ASP A 28 10.33 -10.03 10.61
C ASP A 28 10.34 -9.40 9.22
N GLN A 29 9.61 -8.30 9.01
CA GLN A 29 9.63 -7.54 7.77
C GLN A 29 11.00 -6.91 7.51
N VAL A 30 11.59 -6.28 8.53
CA VAL A 30 12.95 -5.71 8.41
C VAL A 30 13.96 -6.79 8.06
N THR A 31 13.89 -7.94 8.74
CA THR A 31 14.78 -9.07 8.50
C THR A 31 14.62 -9.63 7.09
N ALA A 32 13.38 -9.83 6.63
CA ALA A 32 13.08 -10.31 5.29
C ALA A 32 13.58 -9.36 4.19
N ILE A 33 13.33 -8.05 4.33
CA ILE A 33 13.83 -7.05 3.38
C ILE A 33 15.36 -7.05 3.33
N ALA A 34 16.03 -7.11 4.49
CA ALA A 34 17.49 -7.16 4.56
C ALA A 34 18.06 -8.42 3.90
N ALA A 35 17.45 -9.59 4.14
CA ALA A 35 17.85 -10.86 3.53
C ALA A 35 17.72 -10.83 2.00
N LEU A 36 16.61 -10.30 1.48
CA LEU A 36 16.38 -10.16 0.04
C LEU A 36 17.37 -9.19 -0.62
N ARG A 37 17.61 -8.03 -0.01
CA ARG A 37 18.61 -7.07 -0.50
C ARG A 37 20.01 -7.67 -0.54
N LYS A 38 20.38 -8.47 0.47
CA LYS A 38 21.67 -9.18 0.50
C LYS A 38 21.83 -10.16 -0.66
N ARG A 39 20.72 -10.70 -1.18
CA ARG A 39 20.66 -11.57 -2.36
C ARG A 39 20.63 -10.80 -3.69
N GLY A 40 20.64 -9.47 -3.67
CA GLY A 40 20.62 -8.64 -4.87
C GLY A 40 19.22 -8.21 -5.34
N ALA A 41 18.16 -8.57 -4.61
CA ALA A 41 16.81 -8.16 -4.94
C ALA A 41 16.58 -6.66 -4.69
N VAL A 42 15.84 -6.01 -5.60
CA VAL A 42 15.49 -4.58 -5.46
C VAL A 42 14.19 -4.46 -4.68
N VAL A 43 14.27 -4.56 -3.35
CA VAL A 43 13.13 -4.41 -2.45
C VAL A 43 13.25 -3.10 -1.67
N LEU A 44 12.25 -2.24 -1.80
CA LEU A 44 12.08 -0.96 -1.12
C LEU A 44 11.27 -1.15 0.16
N ASP A 45 11.71 -0.49 1.23
CA ASP A 45 10.98 -0.52 2.51
C ASP A 45 9.98 0.64 2.49
N GLY A 46 8.70 0.31 2.30
CA GLY A 46 7.60 1.27 2.22
C GLY A 46 7.39 2.06 3.51
N ARG A 47 8.08 1.73 4.61
CA ARG A 47 8.11 2.57 5.81
C ARG A 47 9.01 3.76 5.72
N LEU A 48 10.08 3.60 4.95
CA LEU A 48 11.16 4.57 4.83
C LEU A 48 11.04 5.36 3.52
N VAL A 49 10.33 4.82 2.52
CA VAL A 49 10.19 5.41 1.19
C VAL A 49 8.94 6.27 1.13
N ARG A 50 9.11 7.59 1.13
CA ARG A 50 7.96 8.52 1.07
C ARG A 50 7.34 8.65 -0.31
N PHE A 51 8.17 8.77 -1.34
CA PHE A 51 7.73 8.92 -2.71
C PHE A 51 8.49 7.99 -3.63
N ILE A 52 7.78 7.44 -4.59
CA ILE A 52 8.32 6.72 -5.74
C ILE A 52 7.89 7.49 -6.97
N GLU A 53 8.86 8.06 -7.67
CA GLU A 53 8.64 8.88 -8.85
C GLU A 53 8.92 8.05 -10.10
N MET A 54 7.94 7.99 -11.00
CA MET A 54 8.00 7.30 -12.28
C MET A 54 7.53 8.25 -13.39
N PRO A 55 7.89 8.02 -14.66
CA PRO A 55 7.39 8.84 -15.76
C PRO A 55 5.85 8.89 -15.78
N GLY A 56 5.29 10.07 -15.51
CA GLY A 56 3.84 10.29 -15.50
C GLY A 56 3.10 9.76 -14.25
N THR A 57 3.79 9.31 -13.20
CA THR A 57 3.15 8.84 -11.96
C THR A 57 4.01 9.13 -10.75
N THR A 58 3.40 9.57 -9.66
CA THR A 58 4.03 9.55 -8.34
C THR A 58 3.21 8.72 -7.39
N VAL A 59 3.85 7.76 -6.72
CA VAL A 59 3.28 7.00 -5.62
C VAL A 59 3.80 7.57 -4.31
N GLY A 60 2.90 8.13 -3.51
CA GLY A 60 3.16 8.42 -2.10
C GLY A 60 2.84 7.17 -1.29
N THR A 61 3.76 6.72 -0.45
CA THR A 61 3.48 5.57 0.41
C THR A 61 3.15 6.02 1.83
N LEU A 62 2.25 5.28 2.45
CA LEU A 62 1.90 5.42 3.85
C LEU A 62 2.15 4.06 4.51
N PRO A 63 3.00 3.97 5.54
CA PRO A 63 3.55 5.07 6.35
C PRO A 63 4.72 5.89 5.77
N GLY A 64 5.36 5.45 4.68
CA GLY A 64 6.44 6.11 3.92
C GLY A 64 6.97 7.43 4.46
N ALA A 65 7.72 7.39 5.56
CA ALA A 65 8.42 8.50 6.17
C ALA A 65 7.68 9.86 6.16
N GLY A 66 6.48 9.91 6.72
CA GLY A 66 5.93 11.14 7.31
C GLY A 66 6.66 11.51 8.60
N SER A 67 8.00 11.71 8.60
CA SER A 67 8.86 11.87 9.80
C SER A 67 8.64 10.75 10.85
N PRO A 68 9.60 9.84 11.07
CA PRO A 68 9.46 8.76 12.08
C PRO A 68 9.04 9.23 13.49
N ALA A 69 9.35 10.48 13.86
CA ALA A 69 8.91 11.10 15.12
C ALA A 69 7.47 11.65 15.13
N ARG A 70 6.73 11.59 14.00
CA ARG A 70 5.38 12.15 13.85
C ARG A 70 4.31 11.08 13.62
N LEU A 71 4.69 9.89 13.15
CA LEU A 71 3.82 8.73 13.14
C LEU A 71 3.54 8.25 14.56
N VAL A 72 2.32 7.79 14.82
CA VAL A 72 1.94 7.19 16.11
C VAL A 72 2.79 5.96 16.44
N ALA A 73 3.08 5.12 15.45
CA ALA A 73 3.92 3.94 15.62
C ALA A 73 5.43 4.25 15.63
N GLY A 74 5.84 5.50 15.60
CA GLY A 74 7.24 5.87 15.58
C GLY A 74 8.00 5.27 14.38
N ALA A 75 9.15 4.63 14.66
CA ALA A 75 9.99 3.97 13.66
C ALA A 75 9.39 2.67 13.09
N GLU A 76 8.32 2.14 13.68
CA GLU A 76 7.66 0.92 13.23
C GLU A 76 6.77 1.18 12.02
N GLY A 77 6.16 2.37 11.91
CA GLY A 77 5.36 2.78 10.75
C GLY A 77 4.02 2.03 10.58
N CYS A 78 3.65 1.10 11.45
CA CYS A 78 2.39 0.37 11.31
C CYS A 78 1.13 1.20 11.64
N ALA A 79 1.27 2.44 12.16
CA ALA A 79 0.14 3.32 12.46
C ALA A 79 0.43 4.81 12.18
N TRP A 80 -0.60 5.54 11.73
CA TRP A 80 -0.56 6.94 11.29
C TRP A 80 -1.84 7.69 11.66
N ARG A 81 -1.77 9.03 11.69
CA ARG A 81 -2.88 9.96 11.99
C ARG A 81 -3.45 10.61 10.73
N ALA A 82 -4.64 11.22 10.85
CA ALA A 82 -5.25 12.00 9.77
C ALA A 82 -4.37 13.15 9.26
N ASP A 83 -3.57 13.75 10.14
CA ASP A 83 -2.60 14.80 9.81
C ASP A 83 -1.47 14.29 8.91
N ASP A 84 -1.02 13.05 9.10
CA ASP A 84 0.03 12.45 8.28
C ASP A 84 -0.46 12.25 6.84
N ILE A 85 -1.71 11.78 6.69
CA ILE A 85 -2.37 11.61 5.40
C ILE A 85 -2.57 12.98 4.72
N SER A 86 -3.04 13.97 5.46
CA SER A 86 -3.28 15.32 4.94
C SER A 86 -2.01 15.97 4.39
N ARG A 87 -0.87 15.76 5.07
CA ARG A 87 0.45 16.20 4.58
C ARG A 87 0.87 15.44 3.32
N LEU A 88 0.79 14.11 3.34
CA LEU A 88 1.12 13.29 2.17
C LEU A 88 0.32 13.71 0.94
N TYR A 89 -0.98 13.92 1.11
CA TYR A 89 -1.87 14.39 0.08
C TYR A 89 -1.45 15.77 -0.46
N THR A 90 -1.16 16.72 0.44
CA THR A 90 -0.68 18.06 0.06
C THR A 90 0.58 17.97 -0.79
N ASP A 91 1.56 17.15 -0.39
CA ASP A 91 2.80 16.99 -1.15
C ASP A 91 2.58 16.32 -2.50
N LEU A 92 1.67 15.35 -2.59
CA LEU A 92 1.30 14.71 -3.85
C LEU A 92 0.64 15.70 -4.82
N THR A 93 -0.12 16.68 -4.33
CA THR A 93 -0.80 17.66 -5.20
C THR A 93 0.17 18.47 -6.05
N ALA A 94 1.38 18.73 -5.54
CA ALA A 94 2.42 19.49 -6.21
C ALA A 94 3.16 18.70 -7.31
N ARG A 95 2.84 17.41 -7.50
CA ARG A 95 3.56 16.51 -8.41
C ARG A 95 2.86 16.32 -9.75
N PRO A 96 3.63 16.18 -10.84
CA PRO A 96 3.06 15.93 -12.16
C PRO A 96 2.55 14.49 -12.31
N GLY A 97 1.65 14.29 -13.27
CA GLY A 97 1.14 12.95 -13.61
C GLY A 97 0.03 12.44 -12.67
N VAL A 98 -0.20 11.13 -12.72
CA VAL A 98 -1.14 10.43 -11.84
C VAL A 98 -0.54 10.34 -10.44
N ARG A 99 -1.30 10.76 -9.42
CA ARG A 99 -0.89 10.77 -8.01
C ARG A 99 -1.60 9.62 -7.32
N VAL A 100 -0.80 8.67 -6.88
CA VAL A 100 -1.27 7.45 -6.22
C VAL A 100 -0.86 7.51 -4.76
N VAL A 101 -1.77 7.13 -3.88
CA VAL A 101 -1.47 6.86 -2.47
C VAL A 101 -1.48 5.36 -2.30
N ALA A 102 -0.38 4.76 -1.84
CA ALA A 102 -0.30 3.35 -1.51
C ALA A 102 -0.20 3.20 0.02
N SER A 103 -1.15 2.51 0.63
CA SER A 103 -1.21 2.31 2.09
C SER A 103 -1.65 0.90 2.41
N ALA A 104 -1.12 0.31 3.47
CA ALA A 104 -1.80 -0.78 4.17
C ALA A 104 -2.77 -0.20 5.22
N GLU A 105 -3.79 -0.96 5.63
CA GLU A 105 -4.64 -0.55 6.76
C GLU A 105 -3.82 -0.65 8.04
N ALA A 106 -3.83 0.42 8.83
CA ALA A 106 -3.26 0.43 10.17
C ALA A 106 -4.36 0.04 11.18
N PRO A 107 -4.02 -0.49 12.37
CA PRO A 107 -5.02 -0.87 13.36
C PRO A 107 -5.95 0.30 13.68
N ARG A 108 -7.25 0.02 13.75
CA ARG A 108 -8.25 0.97 14.23
C ARG A 108 -8.10 1.09 15.75
N ALA A 109 -7.40 2.11 16.19
CA ALA A 109 -7.22 2.44 17.59
C ALA A 109 -7.43 3.95 17.79
N SER A 110 -7.49 4.37 19.05
CA SER A 110 -7.35 5.78 19.40
C SER A 110 -6.01 5.98 20.08
N VAL A 111 -5.20 6.91 19.57
CA VAL A 111 -3.96 7.34 20.21
C VAL A 111 -4.01 8.85 20.43
N ASP A 112 -3.91 9.25 21.70
CA ASP A 112 -4.10 10.63 22.17
C ASP A 112 -5.47 11.24 21.78
N GLY A 113 -6.52 10.41 21.71
CA GLY A 113 -7.87 10.86 21.35
C GLY A 113 -8.11 10.98 19.84
N GLU A 114 -7.10 10.72 19.00
CA GLU A 114 -7.21 10.70 17.54
C GLU A 114 -7.38 9.27 17.02
N ALA A 115 -8.26 9.08 16.04
CA ALA A 115 -8.42 7.81 15.36
C ALA A 115 -7.21 7.51 14.46
N THR A 116 -6.72 6.27 14.51
CA THR A 116 -5.72 5.72 13.59
C THR A 116 -6.40 4.82 12.56
N GLY A 117 -5.71 4.52 11.46
CA GLY A 117 -6.06 3.35 10.64
C GLY A 117 -7.04 3.55 9.50
N GLU A 118 -7.73 4.69 9.37
CA GLU A 118 -8.78 4.83 8.35
C GLU A 118 -8.50 5.96 7.36
N LEU A 119 -8.09 5.60 6.13
CA LEU A 119 -7.79 6.57 5.07
C LEU A 119 -9.09 7.27 4.63
N ALA A 120 -10.22 6.61 4.87
CA ALA A 120 -11.58 7.08 4.62
C ALA A 120 -12.03 8.23 5.55
N LEU A 121 -11.29 8.53 6.62
CA LEU A 121 -11.58 9.66 7.52
C LEU A 121 -10.97 10.99 7.05
N THR A 122 -10.17 10.98 5.99
CA THR A 122 -9.53 12.20 5.46
C THR A 122 -10.41 12.88 4.41
N PRO A 123 -10.68 14.20 4.53
CA PRO A 123 -11.38 14.94 3.49
C PRO A 123 -10.64 14.87 2.13
N PRO A 124 -11.36 14.91 1.00
CA PRO A 124 -10.84 14.55 -0.30
C PRO A 124 -9.83 15.58 -0.85
N GLN A 125 -8.55 15.35 -0.66
CA GLN A 125 -7.46 16.03 -1.39
C GLN A 125 -7.28 15.41 -2.79
N PRO A 126 -6.74 16.12 -3.81
CA PRO A 126 -6.76 15.71 -5.21
C PRO A 126 -5.69 14.65 -5.53
N VAL A 127 -5.83 13.46 -4.97
CA VAL A 127 -5.14 12.26 -5.48
C VAL A 127 -6.09 11.50 -6.40
N GLU A 128 -5.56 10.95 -7.49
CA GLU A 128 -6.36 10.21 -8.48
C GLU A 128 -6.75 8.83 -7.97
N VAL A 129 -5.82 8.14 -7.30
CA VAL A 129 -5.96 6.75 -6.89
C VAL A 129 -5.48 6.59 -5.46
N ALA A 130 -6.31 6.01 -4.61
CA ALA A 130 -5.90 5.45 -3.33
C ALA A 130 -5.89 3.92 -3.45
N LEU A 131 -4.70 3.33 -3.42
CA LEU A 131 -4.49 1.89 -3.36
C LEU A 131 -4.33 1.50 -1.89
N HIS A 132 -5.30 0.72 -1.41
CA HIS A 132 -5.31 0.23 -0.05
C HIS A 132 -4.97 -1.25 -0.03
N GLY A 133 -4.30 -1.66 1.04
CA GLY A 133 -4.21 -3.03 1.44
C GLY A 133 -5.58 -3.67 1.71
N PRO A 134 -5.57 -4.91 2.22
CA PRO A 134 -6.73 -5.78 2.36
C PRO A 134 -7.69 -5.38 3.48
N ALA A 135 -8.39 -4.26 3.29
CA ALA A 135 -9.35 -3.69 4.24
C ALA A 135 -10.81 -4.00 3.91
N VAL A 136 -11.08 -4.52 2.71
CA VAL A 136 -12.44 -4.67 2.17
C VAL A 136 -12.71 -6.15 1.88
N PRO A 137 -13.85 -6.72 2.34
CA PRO A 137 -14.16 -8.14 2.13
C PRO A 137 -14.21 -8.55 0.66
N ALA A 138 -14.48 -7.60 -0.22
CA ALA A 138 -14.54 -7.82 -1.65
C ALA A 138 -13.47 -6.99 -2.36
N PRO A 139 -12.74 -7.59 -3.33
CA PRO A 139 -11.89 -6.81 -4.22
C PRO A 139 -12.70 -5.73 -4.93
N SER A 140 -12.08 -4.56 -5.11
CA SER A 140 -12.64 -3.54 -6.00
C SER A 140 -12.78 -4.09 -7.42
N THR A 141 -13.90 -3.82 -8.07
CA THR A 141 -14.17 -4.29 -9.43
C THR A 141 -13.19 -3.69 -10.43
N ALA A 142 -13.00 -4.36 -11.57
CA ALA A 142 -12.19 -3.82 -12.65
C ALA A 142 -12.72 -2.44 -13.07
N THR A 143 -11.85 -1.45 -13.11
CA THR A 143 -12.22 -0.06 -13.38
C THR A 143 -11.06 0.68 -14.04
N SER A 144 -11.37 1.80 -14.70
CA SER A 144 -10.36 2.62 -15.37
C SER A 144 -10.75 4.08 -15.31
N GLY A 145 -9.76 4.96 -15.48
CA GLY A 145 -9.97 6.38 -15.42
C GLY A 145 -8.80 7.17 -15.96
N ASN A 146 -8.88 8.49 -15.79
CA ASN A 146 -7.84 9.43 -16.13
C ASN A 146 -7.61 10.42 -14.98
N ARG A 147 -6.56 11.24 -15.10
CA ARG A 147 -6.17 12.24 -14.11
C ARG A 147 -7.29 13.25 -13.79
N ASP A 148 -8.05 13.64 -14.82
CA ASP A 148 -9.15 14.59 -14.70
C ASP A 148 -10.46 13.93 -14.22
N GLY A 149 -10.41 12.63 -13.94
CA GLY A 149 -11.54 11.79 -13.57
C GLY A 149 -11.86 11.86 -12.07
N LYS A 150 -12.90 11.10 -11.69
CA LYS A 150 -13.23 10.91 -10.27
C LYS A 150 -12.15 10.09 -9.59
N LYS A 151 -11.82 10.50 -8.36
CA LYS A 151 -10.92 9.77 -7.47
C LYS A 151 -11.50 8.38 -7.18
N VAL A 152 -10.63 7.39 -7.07
CA VAL A 152 -11.04 6.02 -6.77
C VAL A 152 -10.23 5.43 -5.63
N SER A 153 -10.89 4.63 -4.81
CA SER A 153 -10.24 3.73 -3.86
C SER A 153 -10.24 2.32 -4.44
N LEU A 154 -9.06 1.73 -4.51
CA LEU A 154 -8.81 0.40 -5.05
C LEU A 154 -8.29 -0.48 -3.93
N SER A 155 -8.77 -1.72 -3.88
CA SER A 155 -8.29 -2.75 -2.97
C SER A 155 -8.27 -4.10 -3.71
N PRO A 156 -7.21 -4.89 -3.56
CA PRO A 156 -7.12 -6.24 -4.13
C PRO A 156 -8.04 -7.25 -3.43
N GLY A 157 -8.75 -6.87 -2.36
CA GLY A 157 -9.51 -7.79 -1.51
C GLY A 157 -8.67 -8.22 -0.30
N THR A 158 -9.07 -9.26 0.42
CA THR A 158 -8.39 -9.69 1.65
C THR A 158 -7.21 -10.65 1.41
N SER A 159 -5.98 -10.22 1.72
CA SER A 159 -4.79 -11.07 1.87
C SER A 159 -4.23 -11.09 3.29
N ASP A 160 -4.27 -9.95 3.99
CA ASP A 160 -3.60 -9.76 5.30
C ASP A 160 -4.50 -10.03 6.50
N ALA A 161 -5.73 -10.49 6.30
CA ALA A 161 -6.54 -10.98 7.40
C ALA A 161 -6.10 -12.38 7.85
N THR A 162 -4.83 -12.62 8.19
CA THR A 162 -4.47 -13.83 8.93
C THR A 162 -3.17 -13.69 9.75
N PRO A 163 -3.28 -13.42 11.05
CA PRO A 163 -2.61 -14.26 12.02
C PRO A 163 -3.51 -15.49 12.23
N ARG A 164 -3.10 -16.66 11.73
CA ARG A 164 -3.59 -17.94 12.30
C ARG A 164 -5.12 -18.13 12.37
N LEU A 165 -5.87 -17.91 11.28
CA LEU A 165 -7.15 -18.63 11.17
C LEU A 165 -6.86 -20.04 10.64
N PRO A 166 -7.56 -21.08 11.14
CA PRO A 166 -7.31 -22.47 10.78
C PRO A 166 -7.64 -22.83 9.31
N GLU A 167 -8.19 -21.89 8.55
CA GLU A 167 -8.66 -22.11 7.19
C GLU A 167 -7.84 -21.33 6.16
N ALA A 168 -7.58 -21.97 5.01
CA ALA A 168 -6.82 -21.39 3.92
C ALA A 168 -7.71 -20.39 3.15
N HIS A 169 -7.20 -19.17 2.97
CA HIS A 169 -7.80 -18.16 2.10
C HIS A 169 -6.93 -17.98 0.85
N ALA A 170 -7.56 -17.75 -0.30
CA ALA A 170 -6.83 -17.49 -1.55
C ALA A 170 -6.12 -16.13 -1.47
N PRO A 171 -4.87 -16.02 -1.96
CA PRO A 171 -4.17 -14.74 -1.97
C PRO A 171 -4.94 -13.72 -2.83
N SER A 172 -5.19 -12.53 -2.27
CA SER A 172 -5.83 -11.44 -3.00
C SER A 172 -4.77 -10.54 -3.61
N ALA A 173 -4.76 -10.39 -4.94
CA ALA A 173 -3.85 -9.49 -5.63
C ALA A 173 -4.60 -8.60 -6.62
N GLY A 174 -3.94 -7.56 -7.11
CA GLY A 174 -4.51 -6.65 -8.10
C GLY A 174 -3.43 -5.90 -8.85
N VAL A 175 -3.75 -5.45 -10.05
CA VAL A 175 -2.83 -4.73 -10.93
C VAL A 175 -3.40 -3.36 -11.22
N LEU A 176 -2.65 -2.33 -10.82
CA LEU A 176 -2.83 -0.96 -11.30
C LEU A 176 -1.84 -0.73 -12.44
N VAL A 177 -2.35 -0.40 -13.62
CA VAL A 177 -1.55 -0.01 -14.78
C VAL A 177 -1.73 1.48 -15.01
N VAL A 178 -0.63 2.21 -15.19
CA VAL A 178 -0.66 3.65 -15.48
C VAL A 178 0.07 3.93 -16.79
N HIS A 179 -0.57 4.70 -17.67
CA HIS A 179 -0.03 5.12 -18.96
C HIS A 179 -0.36 6.60 -19.20
N GLY A 180 0.65 7.46 -19.08
CA GLY A 180 0.47 8.90 -19.22
C GLY A 180 -0.50 9.44 -18.15
N THR A 181 -1.65 9.96 -18.59
CA THR A 181 -2.71 10.46 -17.72
C THR A 181 -3.81 9.45 -17.44
N SER A 182 -3.71 8.23 -17.98
CA SER A 182 -4.73 7.20 -17.89
C SER A 182 -4.28 6.06 -16.98
N TRP A 183 -5.23 5.42 -16.33
CA TRP A 183 -4.96 4.26 -15.48
C TRP A 183 -6.07 3.21 -15.60
N SER A 184 -5.73 1.96 -15.33
CA SER A 184 -6.67 0.85 -15.24
C SER A 184 -6.33 -0.04 -14.06
N TRP A 185 -7.36 -0.63 -13.47
CA TRP A 185 -7.28 -1.53 -12.34
C TRP A 185 -7.97 -2.85 -12.65
N LYS A 186 -7.33 -3.95 -12.26
CA LYS A 186 -7.93 -5.28 -12.32
C LYS A 186 -7.55 -6.09 -11.08
N PRO A 187 -8.51 -6.61 -10.30
CA PRO A 187 -8.20 -7.61 -9.29
C PRO A 187 -7.74 -8.91 -9.97
N LEU A 188 -6.68 -9.50 -9.43
CA LEU A 188 -6.22 -10.84 -9.76
C LEU A 188 -6.90 -11.79 -8.78
N VAL A 189 -8.07 -12.28 -9.15
CA VAL A 189 -8.67 -13.42 -8.48
C VAL A 189 -7.93 -14.66 -8.99
N GLU A 190 -7.44 -15.54 -8.12
CA GLU A 190 -7.06 -16.88 -8.59
C GLU A 190 -8.30 -17.48 -9.27
N PRO A 191 -8.19 -18.04 -10.49
CA PRO A 191 -9.26 -18.87 -11.00
C PRO A 191 -9.45 -20.00 -9.99
N ASP A 192 -10.68 -20.16 -9.49
CA ASP A 192 -11.05 -21.30 -8.66
C ASP A 192 -10.42 -22.57 -9.25
N HIS A 193 -9.43 -23.13 -8.56
CA HIS A 193 -9.10 -24.52 -8.77
C HIS A 193 -10.29 -25.31 -8.21
N GLN A 194 -11.31 -25.46 -9.07
CA GLN A 194 -12.44 -26.35 -8.86
C GLN A 194 -11.90 -27.71 -8.41
N ARG A 195 -12.25 -28.09 -7.18
CA ARG A 195 -12.24 -29.49 -6.75
C ARG A 195 -13.60 -30.09 -7.02
#